data_AF-A0A3B1D7Y0-F1
#
_entry.id   AF-A0A3B1D7Y0-F1
#
_cell.length_a   1.000
_cell.length_b   1.000
_cell.length_c   1.000
_cell.angle_alpha   90.00
_cell.angle_beta   90.00
_cell.angle_gamma   90.00
#
_symmetry.space_group_name_H-M   'P 1'
#
loop_
_entity.id
_entity.type
_entity.pdbx_description
1 polymer ?
#
loop_
_entity_poly.entity_id
_entity_poly.type
_entity_poly.pdbx_seq_one_letter_code
_entity_poly.pdbx_strand_id
1 'polypeptide(L)'
;MNKHHLQKRKSTRAGLAPLELVLALPLLLFVMALMIIFGTAAAWKVRTHATAREVVWRTLPPRNGYNNPRPSGWPDSATISQGSSFPSLFPNDPFSNHEVVRGPLVTDPETGFSVPVKRDIIDITKGIKKGHAKIKRDFPLFRGMPPHQYEFRRDHVLTGGSRWQYSSMGFRRNHNQDQRTVALYPMNLGELEPELTQEFLDAAIDILLNPNRPDLAVLDRDEEILFWYGNKIDFHPKVSGMCSTDRNAIELTKVLPLIDRIKGKLGSNPVSSIAERMARKFKEMYEEELEFLGDSNPTRKAELEGFINQLSLFLVTFPS
;
A
#
# COMPACT_ATOMS: atom_id res chain seq x y z
N MET A 1 106.35 34.79 -28.29
CA MET A 1 104.87 34.90 -28.25
C MET A 1 104.31 33.54 -27.84
N ASN A 2 104.16 33.28 -26.53
CA ASN A 2 103.77 31.97 -25.99
C ASN A 2 102.31 32.01 -25.51
N LYS A 3 101.43 31.23 -26.16
CA LYS A 3 100.05 30.99 -25.70
C LYS A 3 100.06 29.80 -24.74
N HIS A 4 99.86 30.07 -23.45
CA HIS A 4 99.62 29.02 -22.46
C HIS A 4 98.17 28.53 -22.56
N HIS A 5 97.99 27.27 -22.97
CA HIS A 5 96.73 26.55 -22.87
C HIS A 5 96.46 26.20 -21.39
N LEU A 6 95.53 26.90 -20.76
CA LEU A 6 94.98 26.52 -19.46
C LEU A 6 93.98 25.37 -19.65
N GLN A 7 94.44 24.15 -19.37
CA GLN A 7 93.63 22.94 -19.34
C GLN A 7 92.69 23.00 -18.11
N LYS A 8 91.42 23.37 -18.31
CA LYS A 8 90.37 23.31 -17.28
C LYS A 8 90.13 21.84 -16.90
N ARG A 9 90.66 21.39 -15.77
CA ARG A 9 90.25 20.12 -15.14
C ARG A 9 88.76 20.19 -14.79
N LYS A 10 87.91 19.46 -15.52
CA LYS A 10 86.52 19.20 -15.12
C LYS A 10 86.56 18.32 -13.87
N SER A 11 86.27 18.92 -12.71
CA SER A 11 85.94 18.18 -11.49
C SER A 11 84.71 17.32 -11.79
N THR A 12 84.90 16.01 -11.90
CA THR A 12 83.82 15.02 -11.81
C THR A 12 83.31 15.04 -10.38
N ARG A 13 82.26 15.83 -10.14
CA ARG A 13 81.49 15.76 -8.89
C ARG A 13 80.94 14.34 -8.79
N ALA A 14 81.37 13.58 -7.79
CA ALA A 14 80.79 12.28 -7.49
C ALA A 14 79.28 12.49 -7.23
N GLY A 15 78.43 11.86 -8.05
CA GLY A 15 77.00 12.02 -7.94
C GLY A 15 76.49 11.44 -6.62
N LEU A 16 75.80 12.26 -5.82
CA LEU A 16 75.07 11.84 -4.61
C LEU A 16 73.86 10.93 -4.92
N ALA A 17 73.60 10.64 -6.20
CA ALA A 17 72.51 9.80 -6.68
C ALA A 17 72.34 8.45 -5.94
N PRO A 18 73.41 7.69 -5.60
CA PRO A 18 73.24 6.45 -4.83
C PRO A 18 72.75 6.69 -3.39
N LEU A 19 73.19 7.78 -2.76
CA LEU A 19 72.79 8.14 -1.40
C LEU A 19 71.35 8.64 -1.35
N GLU A 20 70.98 9.48 -2.32
CA GLU A 20 69.60 9.95 -2.51
C GLU A 20 68.65 8.79 -2.78
N LEU A 21 69.05 7.80 -3.58
CA LEU A 21 68.26 6.60 -3.84
C LEU A 21 68.02 5.77 -2.56
N VAL A 22 69.07 5.54 -1.76
CA VAL A 22 68.98 4.76 -0.52
C VAL A 22 68.10 5.46 0.54
N LEU A 23 68.11 6.79 0.58
CA LEU A 23 67.25 7.58 1.48
C LEU A 23 65.81 7.72 0.96
N ALA A 24 65.62 7.87 -0.35
CA ALA A 24 64.29 8.04 -0.95
C ALA A 24 63.47 6.75 -0.96
N LEU A 25 64.11 5.60 -1.16
CA LEU A 25 63.43 4.30 -1.25
C LEU A 25 62.59 3.95 0.00
N PRO A 26 63.09 4.00 1.24
CA PRO A 26 62.28 3.72 2.42
C PRO A 26 61.15 4.73 2.62
N LEU A 27 61.36 6.01 2.25
CA LEU A 27 60.31 7.02 2.31
C LEU A 27 59.19 6.72 1.31
N LEU A 28 59.53 6.35 0.08
CA LEU A 28 58.56 5.96 -0.94
C LEU A 28 57.79 4.69 -0.55
N LEU A 29 58.47 3.68 0.01
CA LEU A 29 57.81 2.47 0.53
C LEU A 29 56.87 2.80 1.68
N PHE A 30 57.26 3.72 2.56
CA PHE A 30 56.42 4.17 3.67
C PHE A 30 55.16 4.89 3.17
N VAL A 31 55.29 5.79 2.21
CA VAL A 31 54.15 6.48 1.58
C VAL A 31 53.23 5.47 0.90
N MET A 32 53.77 4.51 0.14
CA MET A 32 52.98 3.46 -0.50
C MET A 32 52.22 2.62 0.53
N ALA A 33 52.88 2.24 1.63
CA ALA A 33 52.25 1.48 2.70
C ALA A 33 51.12 2.26 3.37
N LEU A 34 51.32 3.57 3.62
CA LEU A 34 50.27 4.45 4.14
C LEU A 34 49.08 4.59 3.19
N MET A 35 49.33 4.73 1.88
CA MET A 35 48.26 4.78 0.88
C MET A 35 47.42 3.50 0.89
N ILE A 36 48.04 2.33 0.99
CA ILE A 36 47.34 1.04 1.07
C ILE A 36 46.52 0.95 2.36
N ILE A 37 47.08 1.36 3.50
CA ILE A 37 46.37 1.34 4.79
C ILE A 37 45.18 2.30 4.77
N PHE A 38 45.36 3.52 4.26
CA PHE A 38 44.28 4.49 4.16
C PHE A 38 43.18 4.02 3.20
N GLY A 39 43.56 3.50 2.02
CA GLY A 39 42.61 2.98 1.04
C GLY A 39 41.78 1.83 1.60
N THR A 40 42.41 0.86 2.28
CA THR A 40 41.72 -0.26 2.92
C THR A 40 40.83 0.19 4.08
N ALA A 41 41.30 1.10 4.93
CA ALA A 41 40.54 1.69 6.02
C ALA A 41 39.31 2.47 5.52
N ALA A 42 39.47 3.29 4.48
CA ALA A 42 38.38 4.04 3.86
C ALA A 42 37.32 3.10 3.25
N ALA A 43 37.76 2.05 2.54
CA ALA A 43 36.85 1.06 1.98
C ALA A 43 36.02 0.35 3.06
N TRP A 44 36.65 -0.06 4.17
CA TRP A 44 35.95 -0.68 5.29
C TRP A 44 35.02 0.29 6.02
N LYS A 45 35.40 1.56 6.15
CA LYS A 45 34.52 2.60 6.70
C LYS A 45 33.27 2.77 5.86
N VAL A 46 33.39 2.91 4.54
CA VAL A 46 32.26 3.02 3.61
C VAL A 46 31.37 1.78 3.68
N ARG A 47 31.96 0.58 3.67
CA ARG A 47 31.21 -0.67 3.82
C ARG A 47 30.45 -0.72 5.14
N THR A 48 31.08 -0.31 6.25
CA THR A 48 30.41 -0.25 7.57
C THR A 48 29.21 0.69 7.56
N HIS A 49 29.31 1.85 6.89
CA HIS A 49 28.17 2.76 6.71
C HIS A 49 27.06 2.14 5.86
N ALA A 50 27.41 1.53 4.73
CA ALA A 50 26.44 0.87 3.85
C ALA A 50 25.70 -0.26 4.58
N THR A 51 26.44 -1.10 5.31
CA THR A 51 25.88 -2.18 6.12
C THR A 51 24.98 -1.66 7.23
N ALA A 52 25.38 -0.64 7.98
CA ALA A 52 24.52 -0.05 9.02
C ALA A 52 23.19 0.44 8.44
N ARG A 53 23.22 1.04 7.24
CA ARG A 53 22.02 1.47 6.51
C ARG A 53 21.16 0.28 6.07
N GLU A 54 21.76 -0.70 5.42
CA GLU A 54 21.07 -1.88 4.89
C GLU A 54 20.32 -2.67 5.97
N VAL A 55 20.91 -2.77 7.16
CA VAL A 55 20.30 -3.43 8.33
C VAL A 55 18.96 -2.80 8.72
N VAL A 56 18.82 -1.50 8.58
CA VAL A 56 17.54 -0.84 8.84
C VAL A 56 16.59 -1.10 7.68
N TRP A 57 17.05 -0.87 6.44
CA TRP A 57 16.22 -0.98 5.23
C TRP A 57 15.64 -2.39 5.01
N ARG A 58 16.35 -3.45 5.39
CA ARG A 58 15.85 -4.83 5.28
C ARG A 58 14.69 -5.13 6.24
N THR A 59 14.48 -4.28 7.24
CA THR A 59 13.45 -4.44 8.28
C THR A 59 12.25 -3.53 8.02
N LEU A 60 12.32 -2.70 6.98
CA LEU A 60 11.23 -1.81 6.59
C LEU A 60 10.29 -2.54 5.64
N PRO A 61 8.97 -2.48 5.85
CA PRO A 61 8.02 -3.05 4.91
C PRO A 61 8.25 -2.49 3.49
N PRO A 62 8.11 -3.31 2.44
CA PRO A 62 7.61 -4.71 2.44
C PRO A 62 8.59 -5.76 2.94
N ARG A 63 9.83 -5.39 3.27
CA ARG A 63 10.86 -6.32 3.74
C ARG A 63 10.64 -6.62 5.22
N ASN A 64 10.79 -7.88 5.59
CA ASN A 64 10.51 -8.34 6.95
C ASN A 64 11.75 -8.92 7.65
N GLY A 65 12.97 -8.51 7.28
CA GLY A 65 14.25 -8.96 7.88
C GLY A 65 14.58 -10.45 7.69
N TYR A 66 13.57 -11.32 7.73
CA TYR A 66 13.59 -12.76 7.60
C TYR A 66 13.97 -13.19 6.18
N ASN A 67 13.35 -12.57 5.16
CA ASN A 67 13.63 -12.88 3.75
C ASN A 67 14.87 -12.15 3.20
N ASN A 68 15.64 -11.45 4.04
CA ASN A 68 16.78 -10.66 3.60
C ASN A 68 18.03 -11.09 4.37
N PRO A 69 18.86 -11.97 3.78
CA PRO A 69 20.05 -12.49 4.45
C PRO A 69 21.03 -11.38 4.78
N ARG A 70 22.04 -11.71 5.58
CA ARG A 70 23.15 -10.81 5.90
C ARG A 70 23.84 -10.37 4.60
N PRO A 71 24.31 -9.11 4.48
CA PRO A 71 24.90 -8.63 3.23
C PRO A 71 26.09 -9.50 2.81
N SER A 72 26.15 -9.87 1.54
CA SER A 72 27.25 -10.69 1.02
C SER A 72 28.57 -9.95 1.17
N GLY A 73 29.57 -10.61 1.77
CA GLY A 73 30.88 -10.02 2.04
C GLY A 73 30.99 -9.21 3.33
N TRP A 74 29.94 -9.13 4.16
CA TRP A 74 30.10 -8.71 5.55
C TRP A 74 30.63 -9.89 6.40
N PRO A 75 31.74 -9.75 7.13
CA PRO A 75 32.33 -10.87 7.87
C PRO A 75 31.43 -11.37 9.01
N ASP A 76 31.44 -12.68 9.27
CA ASP A 76 30.69 -13.26 10.38
C ASP A 76 31.20 -12.80 11.75
N SER A 77 32.51 -12.52 11.85
CA SER A 77 33.14 -11.95 13.04
C SER A 77 32.76 -10.49 13.31
N ALA A 78 32.13 -9.79 12.35
CA ALA A 78 31.77 -8.39 12.47
C ALA A 78 30.31 -8.23 12.90
N THR A 79 30.04 -7.49 13.97
CA THR A 79 28.69 -7.34 14.54
C THR A 79 27.77 -6.54 13.61
N ILE A 80 26.54 -7.04 13.46
CA ILE A 80 25.46 -6.37 12.76
C ILE A 80 24.19 -6.52 13.61
N SER A 81 23.49 -5.42 13.89
CA SER A 81 22.25 -5.51 14.68
C SER A 81 21.28 -4.40 14.37
N GLN A 82 20.00 -4.69 14.56
CA GLN A 82 18.94 -3.71 14.56
C GLN A 82 18.58 -3.42 16.02
N GLY A 83 18.32 -2.16 16.35
CA GLY A 83 17.75 -1.75 17.61
C GLY A 83 16.66 -0.71 17.44
N SER A 84 15.92 -0.46 18.51
CA SER A 84 15.18 0.78 18.70
C SER A 84 16.18 1.93 18.82
N SER A 85 15.90 3.07 18.20
CA SER A 85 16.70 4.28 18.41
C SER A 85 16.36 4.85 19.79
N PHE A 86 17.06 4.38 20.83
CA PHE A 86 17.15 5.08 22.11
C PHE A 86 18.54 5.72 22.23
N PRO A 87 18.62 7.04 22.50
CA PRO A 87 17.51 8.00 22.48
C PRO A 87 16.93 8.18 21.07
N SER A 88 15.65 8.55 21.01
CA SER A 88 15.00 8.99 19.77
C SER A 88 15.78 10.18 19.20
N LEU A 89 15.88 10.30 17.87
CA LEU A 89 16.49 11.48 17.21
C LEU A 89 15.84 12.78 17.70
N PHE A 90 14.55 12.69 18.05
CA PHE A 90 13.77 13.78 18.60
C PHE A 90 13.28 13.38 19.99
N PRO A 91 13.65 14.11 21.06
CA PRO A 91 13.17 13.82 22.41
C PRO A 91 11.63 13.82 22.50
N ASN A 92 11.00 14.72 21.76
CA ASN A 92 9.56 14.86 21.59
C ASN A 92 9.23 15.05 20.11
N ASP A 93 7.99 14.77 19.71
CA ASP A 93 7.54 15.05 18.34
C ASP A 93 7.43 16.56 18.09
N PRO A 94 8.24 17.15 17.18
CA PRO A 94 8.14 18.57 16.84
C PRO A 94 6.81 18.94 16.19
N PHE A 95 6.07 17.96 15.64
CA PHE A 95 4.78 18.18 14.99
C PHE A 95 3.59 17.83 15.88
N SER A 96 3.78 17.67 17.19
CA SER A 96 2.71 17.26 18.11
C SER A 96 1.52 18.22 18.10
N ASN A 97 1.79 19.50 17.88
CA ASN A 97 0.81 20.59 17.90
C ASN A 97 0.55 21.16 16.49
N HIS A 98 1.13 20.58 15.43
CA HIS A 98 1.00 21.13 14.08
C HIS A 98 -0.30 20.68 13.43
N GLU A 99 -1.27 21.58 13.29
CA GLU A 99 -2.62 21.28 12.79
C GLU A 99 -2.62 20.66 11.39
N VAL A 100 -1.76 21.09 10.47
CA VAL A 100 -1.65 20.46 9.13
C VAL A 100 -1.19 19.00 9.20
N VAL A 101 -0.34 18.66 10.16
CA VAL A 101 0.20 17.29 10.31
C VAL A 101 -0.77 16.42 11.09
N ARG A 102 -1.42 16.96 12.12
CA ARG A 102 -2.27 16.23 13.05
C ARG A 102 -3.75 16.26 12.72
N GLY A 103 -4.18 17.22 11.90
CA GLY A 103 -5.57 17.61 11.73
C GLY A 103 -5.97 18.65 12.81
N PRO A 104 -6.84 19.61 12.48
CA PRO A 104 -7.43 20.49 13.48
C PRO A 104 -8.31 19.70 14.45
N LEU A 105 -8.43 20.18 15.70
CA LEU A 105 -9.53 19.76 16.56
C LEU A 105 -10.82 20.32 15.97
N VAL A 106 -11.70 19.44 15.50
CA VAL A 106 -13.02 19.84 14.99
C VAL A 106 -13.98 19.72 16.15
N THR A 107 -14.51 20.86 16.58
CA THR A 107 -15.54 20.95 17.61
C THR A 107 -16.81 21.47 16.96
N ASP A 108 -17.90 20.76 17.18
CA ASP A 108 -19.23 21.22 16.79
C ASP A 108 -19.59 22.47 17.61
N PRO A 109 -19.87 23.61 16.96
CA PRO A 109 -20.21 24.85 17.66
C PRO A 109 -21.54 24.78 18.43
N GLU A 110 -22.46 23.90 18.04
CA GLU A 110 -23.79 23.81 18.66
C GLU A 110 -23.79 22.89 19.88
N THR A 111 -23.18 21.70 19.75
CA THR A 111 -23.16 20.69 20.82
C THR A 111 -21.91 20.78 21.70
N GLY A 112 -20.86 21.46 21.25
CA GLY A 112 -19.54 21.46 21.90
C GLY A 112 -18.79 20.13 21.78
N PHE A 113 -19.35 19.15 21.06
CA PHE A 113 -18.72 17.85 20.87
C PHE A 113 -17.45 17.99 20.00
N SER A 114 -16.35 17.44 20.48
CA SER A 114 -15.06 17.49 19.77
C SER A 114 -14.69 16.13 19.22
N VAL A 115 -14.46 16.05 17.91
CA VAL A 115 -14.06 14.79 17.27
C VAL A 115 -12.65 14.41 17.73
N PRO A 116 -12.46 13.22 18.32
CA PRO A 116 -11.15 12.80 18.81
C PRO A 116 -10.19 12.60 17.63
N VAL A 117 -8.99 13.17 17.74
CA VAL A 117 -7.92 13.03 16.74
C VAL A 117 -6.93 11.96 17.20
N LYS A 118 -6.70 10.93 16.39
CA LYS A 118 -5.63 9.93 16.62
C LYS A 118 -4.25 10.53 16.35
N ARG A 119 -3.73 11.23 17.36
CA ARG A 119 -2.41 11.89 17.34
C ARG A 119 -1.23 10.91 17.38
N ASP A 120 -1.43 9.62 17.54
CA ASP A 120 -0.33 8.65 17.60
C ASP A 120 0.04 8.05 16.23
N ILE A 121 -0.77 8.31 15.20
CA ILE A 121 -0.57 7.77 13.85
C ILE A 121 0.63 8.43 13.16
N ILE A 122 0.76 9.76 13.20
CA ILE A 122 1.86 10.53 12.54
C ILE A 122 2.87 11.03 13.59
N ASP A 123 3.22 10.19 14.54
CA ASP A 123 4.26 10.52 15.51
C ASP A 123 5.65 10.17 14.96
N ILE A 124 6.51 11.19 14.80
CA ILE A 124 7.84 11.01 14.20
C ILE A 124 8.81 10.31 15.14
N THR A 125 8.54 10.36 16.44
CA THR A 125 9.30 9.62 17.44
C THR A 125 9.00 8.12 17.38
N LYS A 126 7.80 7.76 16.88
CA LYS A 126 7.39 6.36 16.73
C LYS A 126 7.91 5.77 15.43
N GLY A 127 8.40 4.54 15.55
CA GLY A 127 8.91 3.80 14.39
C GLY A 127 10.31 4.22 13.94
N ILE A 128 11.06 4.98 14.73
CA ILE A 128 12.48 5.21 14.44
C ILE A 128 13.24 3.89 14.65
N LYS A 129 13.92 3.44 13.60
CA LYS A 129 14.76 2.24 13.63
C LYS A 129 16.23 2.61 13.51
N LYS A 130 17.07 1.91 14.27
CA LYS A 130 18.52 2.09 14.28
C LYS A 130 19.20 0.82 13.80
N GLY A 131 20.10 0.98 12.86
CA GLY A 131 20.95 -0.09 12.33
C GLY A 131 22.37 0.15 12.82
N HIS A 132 22.98 -0.92 13.29
CA HIS A 132 24.31 -0.91 13.86
C HIS A 132 25.21 -1.85 13.08
N ALA A 133 26.38 -1.37 12.71
CA ALA A 133 27.45 -2.18 12.14
C ALA A 133 28.77 -1.87 12.87
N LYS A 134 29.47 -2.93 13.24
CA LYS A 134 30.77 -2.84 13.91
C LYS A 134 31.73 -3.85 13.31
N ILE A 135 32.93 -3.41 12.98
CA ILE A 135 33.98 -4.27 12.45
C ILE A 135 35.33 -3.89 13.06
N LYS A 136 36.13 -4.92 13.36
CA LYS A 136 37.54 -4.81 13.76
C LYS A 136 38.40 -5.52 12.74
N ARG A 137 39.52 -4.90 12.35
CA ARG A 137 40.43 -5.43 11.34
C ARG A 137 41.86 -4.96 11.59
N ASP A 138 42.80 -5.86 11.35
CA ASP A 138 44.22 -5.55 11.46
C ASP A 138 44.70 -4.67 10.30
N PHE A 139 45.77 -3.90 10.54
CA PHE A 139 46.45 -3.19 9.46
C PHE A 139 47.07 -4.18 8.47
N PRO A 140 46.89 -3.99 7.16
CA PRO A 140 47.43 -4.93 6.16
C PRO A 140 48.95 -5.04 6.17
N LEU A 141 49.67 -3.92 6.41
CA LEU A 141 51.13 -3.85 6.32
C LEU A 141 51.85 -3.56 7.65
N PHE A 142 51.17 -2.95 8.63
CA PHE A 142 51.76 -2.60 9.93
C PHE A 142 51.03 -3.27 11.10
N ARG A 143 50.93 -4.61 11.08
CA ARG A 143 50.29 -5.37 12.17
C ARG A 143 50.95 -5.14 13.53
N GLY A 144 52.24 -4.82 13.56
CA GLY A 144 53.00 -4.55 14.80
C GLY A 144 52.86 -3.13 15.35
N MET A 145 52.20 -2.20 14.64
CA MET A 145 52.05 -0.82 15.09
C MET A 145 50.78 -0.66 15.93
N PRO A 146 50.85 -0.18 17.19
CA PRO A 146 49.67 0.14 17.98
C PRO A 146 48.77 1.15 17.24
N PRO A 147 47.44 0.99 17.22
CA PRO A 147 46.61 0.04 17.98
C PRO A 147 46.43 -1.36 17.34
N HIS A 148 47.27 -1.76 16.37
CA HIS A 148 47.29 -3.03 15.61
C HIS A 148 46.09 -3.25 14.69
N GLN A 149 44.97 -2.59 14.97
CA GLN A 149 43.70 -2.73 14.27
C GLN A 149 42.97 -1.40 14.15
N TYR A 150 42.13 -1.28 13.13
CA TYR A 150 41.10 -0.27 13.05
C TYR A 150 39.75 -0.86 13.49
N GLU A 151 39.04 -0.10 14.32
CA GLU A 151 37.67 -0.38 14.72
C GLU A 151 36.74 0.65 14.07
N PHE A 152 35.83 0.17 13.22
CA PHE A 152 34.75 1.00 12.69
C PHE A 152 33.45 0.62 13.34
N ARG A 153 32.82 1.60 13.97
CA ARG A 153 31.47 1.50 14.54
C ARG A 153 30.59 2.53 13.88
N ARG A 154 29.49 2.11 13.28
CA ARG A 154 28.49 3.02 12.71
C ARG A 154 27.07 2.65 13.08
N ASP A 155 26.36 3.71 13.38
CA ASP A 155 24.94 3.73 13.63
C ASP A 155 24.27 4.49 12.49
N HIS A 156 23.18 3.96 11.96
CA HIS A 156 22.33 4.64 10.98
C HIS A 156 20.90 4.62 11.48
N VAL A 157 20.25 5.78 11.48
CA VAL A 157 18.89 5.93 11.99
C VAL A 157 17.99 6.29 10.82
N LEU A 158 16.83 5.63 10.74
CA LEU A 158 15.80 5.96 9.75
C LEU A 158 14.44 6.14 10.44
N THR A 159 13.76 7.20 10.04
CA THR A 159 12.32 7.40 10.24
C THR A 159 11.58 6.56 9.20
N GLY A 160 11.23 5.32 9.56
CA GLY A 160 10.67 4.41 8.56
C GLY A 160 9.85 3.25 9.11
N GLY A 161 9.66 3.18 10.42
CA GLY A 161 8.84 2.14 11.04
C GLY A 161 7.38 2.19 10.59
N SER A 162 6.62 1.21 11.08
CA SER A 162 5.26 0.82 10.69
C SER A 162 4.16 1.88 10.89
N ARG A 163 4.48 3.17 10.87
CA ARG A 163 3.53 4.27 11.04
C ARG A 163 3.74 5.43 10.05
N TRP A 164 4.79 5.40 9.22
CA TRP A 164 5.06 6.44 8.22
C TRP A 164 4.73 6.02 6.77
N GLN A 165 4.37 4.75 6.57
CA GLN A 165 3.92 4.25 5.28
C GLN A 165 2.39 4.19 5.27
N TYR A 166 1.78 4.55 4.15
CA TYR A 166 0.32 4.54 3.98
C TYR A 166 -0.30 3.20 4.43
N SER A 167 0.21 2.08 3.91
CA SER A 167 -0.28 0.74 4.31
C SER A 167 -0.12 0.39 5.79
N SER A 168 0.81 1.03 6.49
CA SER A 168 1.12 0.75 7.89
C SER A 168 0.31 1.62 8.86
N MET A 169 -0.29 2.70 8.36
CA MET A 169 -1.26 3.52 9.10
C MET A 169 -2.67 2.90 9.12
N GLY A 170 -2.84 1.68 8.59
CA GLY A 170 -4.13 1.00 8.49
C GLY A 170 -4.89 1.27 7.18
N PHE A 171 -4.32 2.03 6.25
CA PHE A 171 -4.91 2.23 4.92
C PHE A 171 -4.68 1.01 4.03
N ARG A 172 -5.65 0.64 3.21
CA ARG A 172 -5.50 -0.49 2.28
C ARG A 172 -4.54 -0.10 1.17
N ARG A 173 -3.63 -1.03 0.86
CA ARG A 173 -2.44 -0.83 0.02
C ARG A 173 -2.70 -0.26 -1.39
N ASN A 174 -3.94 -0.39 -1.90
CA ASN A 174 -4.31 -0.08 -3.28
C ASN A 174 -5.57 0.80 -3.40
N HIS A 175 -6.03 1.41 -2.30
CA HIS A 175 -7.20 2.29 -2.35
C HIS A 175 -6.76 3.74 -2.20
N ASN A 176 -6.53 4.43 -3.33
CA ASN A 176 -6.33 5.89 -3.34
C ASN A 176 -7.55 6.67 -2.79
N GLN A 177 -8.65 5.96 -2.53
CA GLN A 177 -9.87 6.48 -1.91
C GLN A 177 -9.84 6.42 -0.38
N ASP A 178 -8.88 5.72 0.23
CA ASP A 178 -8.75 5.68 1.69
C ASP A 178 -8.22 7.04 2.16
N GLN A 179 -9.14 7.92 2.52
CA GLN A 179 -8.78 9.27 2.95
C GLN A 179 -8.08 9.20 4.30
N ARG A 180 -6.94 9.90 4.41
CA ARG A 180 -6.19 10.03 5.66
C ARG A 180 -7.07 10.53 6.80
N THR A 181 -8.07 11.35 6.49
CA THR A 181 -9.07 11.89 7.40
C THR A 181 -9.80 10.78 8.18
N VAL A 182 -10.20 9.67 7.54
CA VAL A 182 -10.97 8.61 8.21
C VAL A 182 -10.16 7.87 9.28
N ALA A 183 -8.84 7.69 9.07
CA ALA A 183 -8.00 7.08 10.10
C ALA A 183 -7.59 8.07 11.19
N LEU A 184 -7.44 9.37 10.86
CA LEU A 184 -7.10 10.41 11.83
C LEU A 184 -8.27 10.75 12.75
N TYR A 185 -9.48 10.77 12.19
CA TYR A 185 -10.72 11.03 12.89
C TYR A 185 -11.52 9.73 12.91
N PRO A 186 -11.29 8.84 13.90
CA PRO A 186 -12.14 7.68 14.10
C PRO A 186 -13.56 8.16 14.43
N MET A 187 -14.36 8.34 13.39
CA MET A 187 -15.75 8.73 13.54
C MET A 187 -16.54 7.46 13.84
N ASN A 188 -16.99 7.30 15.08
CA ASN A 188 -17.98 6.29 15.39
C ASN A 188 -19.36 6.88 15.11
N LEU A 189 -19.86 6.66 13.90
CA LEU A 189 -21.19 7.13 13.48
C LEU A 189 -22.29 6.66 14.44
N GLY A 190 -22.12 5.48 15.06
CA GLY A 190 -23.03 4.96 16.07
C GLY A 190 -23.08 5.73 17.38
N GLU A 191 -22.00 6.44 17.73
CA GLU A 191 -21.97 7.32 18.92
C GLU A 191 -22.47 8.73 18.60
N LEU A 192 -22.29 9.19 17.36
CA LEU A 192 -22.67 10.54 16.92
C LEU A 192 -24.15 10.65 16.60
N GLU A 193 -24.73 9.62 15.96
CA GLU A 193 -26.14 9.60 15.57
C GLU A 193 -26.75 8.24 15.93
N PRO A 194 -27.04 8.00 17.23
CA PRO A 194 -27.63 6.75 17.68
C PRO A 194 -29.01 6.52 17.05
N GLU A 195 -29.76 7.59 16.77
CA GLU A 195 -31.07 7.53 16.11
C GLU A 195 -30.97 7.01 14.67
N LEU A 196 -30.07 7.55 13.84
CA LEU A 196 -29.87 7.04 12.48
C LEU A 196 -29.32 5.61 12.47
N THR A 197 -28.48 5.29 13.45
CA THR A 197 -27.96 3.93 13.60
C THR A 197 -29.07 2.95 13.92
N GLN A 198 -29.99 3.33 14.81
CA GLN A 198 -31.16 2.53 15.14
C GLN A 198 -32.10 2.42 13.94
N GLU A 199 -32.39 3.53 13.22
CA GLU A 199 -33.23 3.52 12.02
C GLU A 199 -32.65 2.60 10.92
N PHE A 200 -31.32 2.60 10.76
CA PHE A 200 -30.65 1.68 9.84
C PHE A 200 -30.78 0.21 10.28
N LEU A 201 -30.64 -0.08 11.57
CA LEU A 201 -30.83 -1.42 12.12
C LEU A 201 -32.26 -1.90 11.95
N ASP A 202 -33.24 -1.06 12.25
CA ASP A 202 -34.67 -1.34 12.11
C ASP A 202 -35.00 -1.61 10.63
N ALA A 203 -34.52 -0.77 9.70
CA ALA A 203 -34.71 -0.99 8.27
C ALA A 203 -34.07 -2.31 7.78
N ALA A 204 -32.90 -2.68 8.31
CA ALA A 204 -32.27 -3.95 7.98
C ALA A 204 -33.07 -5.16 8.51
N ILE A 205 -33.64 -5.04 9.71
CA ILE A 205 -34.51 -6.05 10.32
C ILE A 205 -35.80 -6.19 9.51
N ASP A 206 -36.42 -5.08 9.11
CA ASP A 206 -37.65 -5.06 8.30
C ASP A 206 -37.46 -5.78 6.96
N ILE A 207 -36.30 -5.60 6.32
CA ILE A 207 -35.95 -6.33 5.09
C ILE A 207 -35.83 -7.84 5.36
N LEU A 208 -35.19 -8.23 6.46
CA LEU A 208 -34.98 -9.63 6.82
C LEU A 208 -36.28 -10.36 7.20
N LEU A 209 -37.16 -9.65 7.90
CA LEU A 209 -38.45 -10.14 8.42
C LEU A 209 -39.62 -9.86 7.48
N ASN A 210 -39.37 -9.35 6.27
CA ASN A 210 -40.42 -9.05 5.31
C ASN A 210 -41.25 -10.33 5.03
N PRO A 211 -42.57 -10.33 5.30
CA PRO A 211 -43.42 -11.50 5.12
C PRO A 211 -43.49 -11.96 3.65
N ASN A 212 -43.27 -11.05 2.70
CA ASN A 212 -43.30 -11.33 1.25
C ASN A 212 -41.95 -11.82 0.73
N ARG A 213 -40.98 -12.11 1.62
CA ARG A 213 -39.66 -12.62 1.23
C ARG A 213 -39.71 -13.91 0.38
N PRO A 214 -40.63 -14.88 0.63
CA PRO A 214 -40.78 -16.03 -0.26
C PRO A 214 -41.15 -15.63 -1.70
N ASP A 215 -42.05 -14.66 -1.87
CA ASP A 215 -42.48 -14.19 -3.19
C ASP A 215 -41.37 -13.44 -3.92
N LEU A 216 -40.47 -12.79 -3.17
CA LEU A 216 -39.30 -12.10 -3.71
C LEU A 216 -38.15 -13.05 -4.06
N ALA A 217 -38.23 -14.34 -3.70
CA ALA A 217 -37.16 -15.31 -3.98
C ALA A 217 -36.95 -15.52 -5.49
N VAL A 218 -37.97 -15.29 -6.32
CA VAL A 218 -37.86 -15.35 -7.79
C VAL A 218 -36.88 -14.29 -8.33
N LEU A 219 -36.62 -13.22 -7.58
CA LEU A 219 -35.71 -12.14 -8.00
C LEU A 219 -34.22 -12.51 -7.94
N ASP A 220 -33.79 -13.47 -7.11
CA ASP A 220 -32.39 -13.87 -6.99
C ASP A 220 -32.14 -15.38 -6.91
N ARG A 221 -33.18 -16.19 -6.68
CA ARG A 221 -33.08 -17.62 -6.33
C ARG A 221 -34.02 -18.52 -7.11
N ASP A 222 -34.49 -18.07 -8.27
CA ASP A 222 -35.34 -18.89 -9.12
C ASP A 222 -34.64 -20.22 -9.51
N GLU A 223 -35.31 -21.34 -9.23
CA GLU A 223 -34.75 -22.68 -9.45
C GLU A 223 -34.78 -23.09 -10.93
N GLU A 224 -35.74 -22.57 -11.70
CA GLU A 224 -35.92 -22.89 -13.12
C GLU A 224 -34.82 -22.26 -13.97
N ILE A 225 -34.54 -20.97 -13.73
CA ILE A 225 -33.41 -20.25 -14.33
C ILE A 225 -32.08 -20.92 -13.96
N LEU A 226 -31.91 -21.33 -12.70
CA LEU A 226 -30.70 -22.03 -12.26
C LEU A 226 -30.54 -23.36 -12.99
N PHE A 227 -31.61 -24.13 -13.12
CA PHE A 227 -31.60 -25.42 -13.78
C PHE A 227 -31.24 -25.28 -15.26
N TRP A 228 -31.79 -24.28 -15.94
CA TRP A 228 -31.57 -24.05 -17.38
C TRP A 228 -30.20 -23.45 -17.70
N TYR A 229 -29.84 -22.33 -17.06
CA TYR A 229 -28.62 -21.58 -17.38
C TYR A 229 -27.40 -22.01 -16.56
N GLY A 230 -27.58 -22.86 -15.54
CA GLY A 230 -26.51 -23.25 -14.61
C GLY A 230 -26.04 -22.12 -13.69
N ASN A 231 -26.68 -20.95 -13.72
CA ASN A 231 -26.42 -19.82 -12.83
C ASN A 231 -27.72 -19.13 -12.39
N LYS A 232 -27.64 -18.39 -11.29
CA LYS A 232 -28.74 -17.54 -10.83
C LYS A 232 -28.63 -16.17 -11.46
N ILE A 233 -29.76 -15.64 -11.93
CA ILE A 233 -29.87 -14.26 -12.42
C ILE A 233 -30.40 -13.39 -11.28
N ASP A 234 -29.71 -12.28 -11.02
CA ASP A 234 -30.10 -11.30 -10.01
C ASP A 234 -30.88 -10.16 -10.67
N PHE A 235 -32.20 -10.15 -10.46
CA PHE A 235 -33.11 -9.12 -10.93
C PHE A 235 -33.20 -7.92 -9.98
N HIS A 236 -32.58 -7.96 -8.79
CA HIS A 236 -32.67 -6.86 -7.83
C HIS A 236 -32.12 -5.56 -8.43
N PRO A 237 -32.85 -4.45 -8.27
CA PRO A 237 -32.43 -3.18 -8.80
C PRO A 237 -31.26 -2.67 -7.95
N LYS A 238 -30.11 -2.44 -8.59
CA LYS A 238 -28.88 -2.02 -7.89
C LYS A 238 -28.79 -0.50 -7.83
N VAL A 239 -28.50 0.05 -6.66
CA VAL A 239 -28.12 1.44 -6.52
C VAL A 239 -26.63 1.56 -6.91
N SER A 240 -26.31 2.36 -7.92
CA SER A 240 -24.90 2.62 -8.28
C SER A 240 -24.25 3.50 -7.21
N GLY A 241 -22.96 3.29 -6.95
CA GLY A 241 -22.23 3.94 -5.85
C GLY A 241 -22.41 5.45 -5.80
N MET A 242 -22.69 5.96 -4.59
CA MET A 242 -22.65 7.38 -4.23
C MET A 242 -22.42 7.50 -2.74
N CYS A 243 -21.60 8.47 -2.36
CA CYS A 243 -21.42 8.88 -0.98
C CYS A 243 -21.90 10.33 -0.89
N SER A 244 -23.15 10.53 -0.49
CA SER A 244 -23.72 11.84 -0.19
C SER A 244 -24.43 11.76 1.15
N THR A 245 -24.35 12.81 1.95
CA THR A 245 -25.14 12.96 3.18
C THR A 245 -26.39 13.82 2.96
N ASP A 246 -26.52 14.46 1.80
CA ASP A 246 -27.71 15.24 1.44
C ASP A 246 -28.86 14.30 1.07
N ARG A 247 -29.87 14.25 1.96
CA ARG A 247 -31.08 13.45 1.81
C ARG A 247 -31.84 13.77 0.53
N ASN A 248 -31.96 15.04 0.16
CA ASN A 248 -32.68 15.46 -1.04
C ASN A 248 -31.93 15.02 -2.30
N ALA A 249 -30.60 15.16 -2.30
CA ALA A 249 -29.78 14.64 -3.39
C ALA A 249 -29.90 13.12 -3.52
N ILE A 250 -29.90 12.38 -2.41
CA ILE A 250 -30.09 10.92 -2.42
C ILE A 250 -31.48 10.57 -2.98
N GLU A 251 -32.52 11.24 -2.52
CA GLU A 251 -33.89 10.98 -2.96
C GLU A 251 -34.04 11.17 -4.47
N LEU A 252 -33.60 12.32 -4.98
CA LEU A 252 -33.73 12.69 -6.39
C LEU A 252 -32.82 11.85 -7.32
N THR A 253 -31.61 11.52 -6.88
CA THR A 253 -30.62 10.86 -7.76
C THR A 253 -30.58 9.35 -7.62
N LYS A 254 -31.07 8.78 -6.50
CA LYS A 254 -31.00 7.34 -6.22
C LYS A 254 -32.36 6.72 -5.97
N VAL A 255 -33.16 7.28 -5.08
CA VAL A 255 -34.43 6.66 -4.68
C VAL A 255 -35.44 6.73 -5.82
N LEU A 256 -35.71 7.91 -6.37
CA LEU A 256 -36.66 8.04 -7.48
C LEU A 256 -36.23 7.23 -8.72
N PRO A 257 -34.96 7.26 -9.18
CA PRO A 257 -34.54 6.41 -10.29
C PRO A 257 -34.53 4.90 -9.97
N LEU A 258 -34.44 4.51 -8.70
CA LEU A 258 -34.61 3.12 -8.28
C LEU A 258 -36.09 2.71 -8.39
N ILE A 259 -37.00 3.57 -7.92
CA ILE A 259 -38.44 3.37 -8.05
C ILE A 259 -38.84 3.29 -9.53
N ASP A 260 -38.30 4.17 -10.37
CA ASP A 260 -38.51 4.15 -11.83
C ASP A 260 -38.04 2.81 -12.44
N ARG A 261 -36.93 2.24 -11.97
CA ARG A 261 -36.46 0.91 -12.43
C ARG A 261 -37.31 -0.26 -11.92
N ILE A 262 -37.88 -0.12 -10.73
CA ILE A 262 -38.78 -1.13 -10.16
C ILE A 262 -40.08 -1.14 -10.96
N LYS A 263 -40.71 0.03 -11.11
CA LYS A 263 -42.03 0.19 -11.73
C LYS A 263 -41.99 0.17 -13.26
N GLY A 264 -40.87 0.55 -13.86
CA GLY A 264 -40.81 0.95 -15.26
C GLY A 264 -41.14 2.44 -15.40
N LYS A 265 -40.66 3.05 -16.48
CA LYS A 265 -40.90 4.46 -16.80
C LYS A 265 -41.14 4.67 -18.27
N LEU A 266 -42.27 5.33 -18.56
CA LEU A 266 -42.60 5.91 -19.85
C LEU A 266 -41.90 7.25 -20.09
N GLY A 267 -41.54 7.50 -21.36
CA GLY A 267 -41.13 8.83 -21.82
C GLY A 267 -39.93 8.80 -22.76
N SER A 268 -39.20 9.91 -22.82
CA SER A 268 -38.05 10.10 -23.72
C SER A 268 -36.86 9.19 -23.41
N ASN A 269 -36.77 8.67 -22.18
CA ASN A 269 -35.78 7.69 -21.74
C ASN A 269 -36.51 6.51 -21.08
N PRO A 270 -37.06 5.57 -21.86
CA PRO A 270 -37.82 4.46 -21.32
C PRO A 270 -36.91 3.55 -20.49
N VAL A 271 -37.42 3.11 -19.34
CA VAL A 271 -36.72 2.19 -18.44
C VAL A 271 -37.59 0.97 -18.25
N SER A 272 -37.08 -0.20 -18.63
CA SER A 272 -37.79 -1.47 -18.44
C SER A 272 -37.98 -1.77 -16.96
N SER A 273 -39.20 -2.13 -16.57
CA SER A 273 -39.50 -2.54 -15.19
C SER A 273 -38.79 -3.84 -14.83
N ILE A 274 -38.74 -4.17 -13.53
CA ILE A 274 -38.24 -5.48 -13.09
C ILE A 274 -39.11 -6.59 -13.68
N ALA A 275 -40.43 -6.42 -13.64
CA ALA A 275 -41.37 -7.41 -14.16
C ALA A 275 -41.18 -7.65 -15.66
N GLU A 276 -40.93 -6.59 -16.44
CA GLU A 276 -40.64 -6.71 -17.87
C GLU A 276 -39.33 -7.45 -18.13
N ARG A 277 -38.27 -7.12 -17.38
CA ARG A 277 -36.97 -7.81 -17.49
C ARG A 277 -37.07 -9.28 -17.14
N MET A 278 -37.82 -9.63 -16.10
CA MET A 278 -38.09 -11.01 -15.74
C MET A 278 -38.90 -11.73 -16.82
N ALA A 279 -40.03 -11.16 -17.24
CA ALA A 279 -40.90 -11.75 -18.25
C ALA A 279 -40.16 -12.00 -19.56
N ARG A 280 -39.31 -11.06 -19.99
CA ARG A 280 -38.44 -11.23 -21.15
C ARG A 280 -37.45 -12.38 -20.95
N LYS A 281 -36.84 -12.50 -19.77
CA LYS A 281 -35.85 -13.54 -19.51
C LYS A 281 -36.45 -14.94 -19.43
N PHE A 282 -37.61 -15.08 -18.79
CA PHE A 282 -38.36 -16.33 -18.79
C PHE A 282 -38.87 -16.70 -20.19
N LYS A 283 -39.32 -15.71 -20.97
CA LYS A 283 -39.71 -15.93 -22.36
C LYS A 283 -38.55 -16.48 -23.20
N GLU A 284 -37.37 -15.85 -23.11
CA GLU A 284 -36.15 -16.32 -23.78
C GLU A 284 -35.83 -17.77 -23.40
N MET A 285 -35.90 -18.10 -22.11
CA MET A 285 -35.66 -19.46 -21.61
C MET A 285 -36.64 -20.48 -22.20
N TYR A 286 -37.94 -20.17 -22.22
CA TYR A 286 -38.95 -21.07 -22.78
C TYR A 286 -38.85 -21.21 -24.30
N GLU A 287 -38.46 -20.16 -25.02
CA GLU A 287 -38.19 -20.22 -26.45
C GLU A 287 -36.98 -21.13 -26.75
N GLU A 288 -35.91 -21.02 -25.96
CA GLU A 288 -34.74 -21.91 -26.03
C GLU A 288 -35.11 -23.38 -25.71
N GLU A 289 -35.94 -23.61 -24.69
CA GLU A 289 -36.41 -24.97 -24.33
C GLU A 289 -37.27 -25.59 -25.45
N LEU A 290 -38.14 -24.77 -26.06
CA LEU A 290 -39.00 -25.21 -27.17
C LEU A 290 -38.18 -25.57 -28.41
N GLU A 291 -37.15 -24.80 -28.73
CA GLU A 291 -36.22 -25.13 -29.82
C GLU A 291 -35.46 -26.44 -29.56
N PHE A 292 -35.05 -26.67 -28.30
CA PHE A 292 -34.35 -27.89 -27.90
C PHE A 292 -35.23 -29.15 -27.94
N LEU A 293 -36.52 -29.03 -27.55
CA LEU A 293 -37.44 -30.17 -27.49
C LEU A 293 -37.84 -30.71 -28.88
N GLY A 294 -37.87 -29.87 -29.92
CA GLY A 294 -38.29 -30.27 -31.27
C GLY A 294 -39.71 -30.88 -31.29
N ASP A 295 -39.86 -32.09 -31.83
CA ASP A 295 -41.12 -32.86 -31.84
C ASP A 295 -41.14 -34.03 -30.83
N SER A 296 -40.16 -34.06 -29.92
CA SER A 296 -39.92 -35.19 -29.02
C SER A 296 -40.97 -35.34 -27.93
N ASN A 297 -41.65 -34.26 -27.55
CA ASN A 297 -42.68 -34.24 -26.50
C ASN A 297 -43.78 -33.19 -26.80
N PRO A 298 -44.90 -33.60 -27.42
CA PRO A 298 -45.95 -32.66 -27.85
C PRO A 298 -46.71 -32.01 -26.68
N THR A 299 -46.81 -32.68 -25.53
CA THR A 299 -47.50 -32.14 -24.35
C THR A 299 -46.71 -30.99 -23.72
N ARG A 300 -45.40 -31.20 -23.48
CA ARG A 300 -44.53 -30.15 -22.95
C ARG A 300 -44.42 -28.96 -23.91
N LYS A 301 -44.41 -29.22 -25.22
CA LYS A 301 -44.41 -28.19 -26.26
C LYS A 301 -45.64 -27.27 -26.16
N ALA A 302 -46.84 -27.85 -26.03
CA ALA A 302 -48.07 -27.08 -25.87
C ALA A 302 -48.10 -26.23 -24.58
N GLU A 303 -47.52 -26.74 -23.49
CA GLU A 303 -47.37 -25.98 -22.24
C GLU A 303 -46.44 -24.76 -22.42
N LEU A 304 -45.26 -24.97 -23.01
CA LEU A 304 -44.29 -23.90 -23.27
C LEU A 304 -44.86 -22.83 -24.21
N GLU A 305 -45.55 -23.22 -25.28
CA GLU A 305 -46.27 -22.28 -26.16
C GLU A 305 -47.31 -21.47 -25.38
N GLY A 306 -48.02 -22.11 -24.44
CA GLY A 306 -48.92 -21.43 -23.50
C GLY A 306 -48.22 -20.36 -22.68
N PHE A 307 -47.08 -20.68 -22.05
CA PHE A 307 -46.31 -19.72 -21.26
C PHE A 307 -45.72 -18.59 -22.09
N ILE A 308 -45.16 -18.89 -23.27
CA ILE A 308 -44.62 -17.89 -24.21
C ILE A 308 -45.73 -16.91 -24.64
N ASN A 309 -46.93 -17.41 -24.91
CA ASN A 309 -48.07 -16.57 -25.27
C ASN A 309 -48.53 -15.68 -24.11
N GLN A 310 -48.60 -16.21 -22.89
CA GLN A 310 -48.93 -15.44 -21.69
C GLN A 310 -47.89 -14.33 -21.43
N LEU A 311 -46.60 -14.66 -21.51
CA LEU A 311 -45.52 -13.69 -21.32
C LEU A 311 -45.47 -12.66 -22.45
N SER A 312 -45.75 -13.06 -23.68
CA SER A 312 -45.83 -12.12 -24.81
C SER A 312 -47.02 -11.18 -24.66
N LEU A 313 -48.18 -11.69 -24.25
CA LEU A 313 -49.34 -10.85 -23.94
C LEU A 313 -49.02 -9.90 -22.79
N PHE A 314 -48.36 -10.39 -21.73
CA PHE A 314 -47.91 -9.56 -20.62
C PHE A 314 -46.98 -8.45 -21.13
N LEU A 315 -45.94 -8.75 -21.91
CA LEU A 315 -45.01 -7.74 -22.43
C LEU A 315 -45.67 -6.69 -23.34
N VAL A 316 -46.79 -7.02 -23.99
CA VAL A 316 -47.56 -6.10 -24.83
C VAL A 316 -48.58 -5.29 -24.02
N THR A 317 -49.17 -5.89 -22.98
CA THR A 317 -50.26 -5.29 -22.19
C THR A 317 -49.78 -4.58 -20.93
N PHE A 318 -48.60 -4.97 -20.43
CA PHE A 318 -47.98 -4.29 -19.32
C PHE A 318 -47.76 -2.84 -19.78
N PRO A 319 -48.22 -1.85 -19.00
CA PRO A 319 -47.90 -0.47 -19.30
C PRO A 319 -46.38 -0.36 -19.22
N SER A 320 -45.73 -0.39 -20.38
CA SER A 320 -44.42 0.24 -20.61
C SER A 320 -44.45 1.61 -19.98
#